data_AF-A0A941PGL8-F1
#
_entry.id   AF-A0A941PGL8-F1
#
_cell.length_a   1.000
_cell.length_b   1.000
_cell.length_c   1.000
_cell.angle_alpha   90.00
_cell.angle_beta   90.00
_cell.angle_gamma   90.00
#
_symmetry.space_group_name_H-M   'P 1'
#
loop_
_entity.id
_entity.type
_entity.pdbx_description
1 polymer ?
#
loop_
_entity_poly.entity_id
_entity_poly.type
_entity_poly.pdbx_seq_one_letter_code
_entity_poly.pdbx_strand_id
1 'polypeptide(L)' 'MLQIEEKFKEYNLFQGGELYIRAPFLLEFIEECAKQNIAIIGIEGFKVINNQLEPKLDAIVDFSELTHADWETFKKIL' A
#
# COMPACT_ATOMS: atom_id res chain seq x y z
N MET A 1 4.18 9.17 12.25
CA MET A 1 3.16 8.94 11.22
C MET A 1 3.57 9.75 10.00
N LEU A 2 3.70 9.11 8.85
CA LEU A 2 4.11 9.78 7.61
C LEU A 2 2.98 10.74 7.15
N GLN A 3 3.32 11.77 6.39
CA GLN A 3 2.30 12.70 5.86
C GLN A 3 1.25 11.98 5.00
N ILE A 4 1.65 10.94 4.26
CA ILE A 4 0.75 10.09 3.48
C ILE A 4 -0.26 9.34 4.37
N GLU A 5 0.16 8.83 5.53
CA GLU A 5 -0.73 8.09 6.44
C GLU A 5 -1.86 8.99 6.99
N GLU A 6 -1.54 10.25 7.34
CA GLU A 6 -2.55 11.22 7.80
C GLU A 6 -3.57 11.55 6.69
N LYS A 7 -3.10 11.73 5.44
CA LYS A 7 -3.97 12.04 4.29
C LYS A 7 -5.04 10.96 4.08
N PHE A 8 -4.67 9.69 4.23
CA PHE A 8 -5.57 8.58 3.94
C PHE A 8 -6.34 8.07 5.16
N LYS A 9 -6.01 8.50 6.38
CA LYS A 9 -6.60 7.97 7.63
C LYS A 9 -8.13 8.09 7.70
N GLU A 10 -8.69 9.20 7.23
CA GLU A 10 -10.12 9.53 7.41
C GLU A 10 -11.05 8.57 6.63
N TYR A 11 -10.62 8.09 5.47
CA TYR A 11 -11.43 7.29 4.55
C TYR A 11 -11.10 5.79 4.59
N ASN A 12 -10.16 5.40 5.47
CA ASN A 12 -9.58 4.06 5.52
C ASN A 12 -9.64 3.49 6.93
N LEU A 13 -9.23 2.23 7.08
CA LEU A 13 -9.23 1.56 8.38
C LEU A 13 -7.85 1.68 9.01
N PHE A 14 -7.77 2.20 10.22
CA PHE A 14 -6.54 2.20 11.01
C PHE A 14 -6.71 1.22 12.18
N GLN A 15 -5.91 0.16 12.20
CA GLN A 15 -6.01 -0.90 13.20
C GLN A 15 -4.63 -1.49 13.48
N GLY A 16 -4.30 -1.71 14.76
CA GLY A 16 -3.03 -2.34 15.13
C GLY A 16 -1.76 -1.54 14.80
N GLY A 17 -1.88 -0.24 14.50
CA GLY A 17 -0.76 0.58 14.02
C GLY A 17 -0.60 0.56 12.49
N GLU A 18 -1.47 -0.16 11.77
CA GLU A 18 -1.44 -0.28 10.32
C GLU A 18 -2.60 0.51 9.69
N LEU A 19 -2.35 1.03 8.49
CA LEU A 19 -3.34 1.70 7.66
C LEU A 19 -3.77 0.75 6.52
N TYR A 20 -5.01 0.32 6.55
CA TYR A 20 -5.63 -0.52 5.52
C TYR A 20 -6.37 0.34 4.51
N ILE A 21 -5.81 0.43 3.30
CA ILE A 21 -6.38 1.19 2.20
C ILE A 21 -7.54 0.43 1.57
N ARG A 22 -8.72 1.05 1.50
CA ARG A 22 -9.87 0.50 0.78
C ARG A 22 -9.58 0.54 -0.71
N ALA A 23 -10.01 -0.49 -1.43
CA ALA A 23 -9.77 -0.63 -2.87
C ALA A 23 -10.06 0.62 -3.72
N PRO A 24 -11.15 1.40 -3.49
CA PRO A 24 -11.40 2.61 -4.28
C PRO A 24 -10.31 3.69 -4.18
N PHE A 25 -9.52 3.71 -3.11
CA PHE A 25 -8.46 4.70 -2.87
C PHE A 25 -7.05 4.18 -3.19
N LEU A 26 -6.93 2.92 -3.62
CA LEU A 26 -5.63 2.28 -3.83
C LEU A 26 -4.78 3.00 -4.90
N LEU A 27 -5.40 3.38 -6.02
CA LEU A 27 -4.67 4.08 -7.09
C LEU A 27 -4.17 5.45 -6.63
N GLU A 28 -4.99 6.22 -5.91
CA GLU A 28 -4.58 7.50 -5.36
C GLU A 28 -3.44 7.35 -4.34
N PHE A 29 -3.49 6.30 -3.51
CA PHE A 29 -2.43 5.99 -2.57
C PHE A 29 -1.10 5.69 -3.27
N ILE A 30 -1.14 4.88 -4.35
CA ILE A 30 0.05 4.57 -5.16
C ILE A 30 0.64 5.84 -5.79
N GLU A 31 -0.20 6.71 -6.35
CA GLU A 31 0.25 7.98 -6.93
C GLU A 31 0.89 8.90 -5.88
N GLU A 32 0.35 8.92 -4.67
CA GLU A 32 0.88 9.73 -3.57
C GLU A 32 2.23 9.19 -3.07
N CYS A 33 2.40 7.87 -2.98
CA CYS A 33 3.70 7.24 -2.72
C CYS A 33 4.74 7.69 -3.76
N ALA A 34 4.38 7.67 -5.05
CA ALA A 34 5.28 8.10 -6.12
C ALA A 34 5.68 9.57 -6.00
N LYS A 35 4.74 10.48 -5.70
CA LYS A 35 5.01 11.92 -5.49
C LYS A 35 5.97 12.18 -4.33
N GLN A 36 5.92 11.34 -3.29
CA GLN A 36 6.74 11.48 -2.08
C GLN A 36 8.04 10.67 -2.13
N ASN A 37 8.35 10.03 -3.26
CA ASN A 37 9.48 9.10 -3.41
C ASN A 37 9.47 7.93 -2.40
N ILE A 38 8.29 7.40 -2.12
CA ILE A 38 8.09 6.24 -1.26
C ILE A 38 7.99 4.99 -2.15
N ALA A 39 8.88 4.03 -1.93
CA ALA A 39 8.83 2.74 -2.62
C ALA A 39 7.73 1.85 -2.03
N ILE A 40 6.91 1.25 -2.89
CA ILE A 40 6.00 0.18 -2.54
C ILE A 40 6.74 -1.15 -2.73
N ILE A 41 7.03 -1.84 -1.63
CA ILE A 41 7.74 -3.13 -1.65
C ILE A 41 6.80 -4.34 -1.72
N GLY A 42 5.50 -4.12 -1.57
CA GLY A 42 4.49 -5.16 -1.67
C GLY A 42 3.09 -4.61 -1.40
N ILE A 43 2.07 -5.38 -1.81
CA ILE A 43 0.67 -5.11 -1.52
C ILE A 43 0.05 -6.41 -1.04
N GLU A 44 -0.65 -6.36 0.10
CA GLU A 44 -1.42 -7.47 0.63
C GLU A 44 -2.91 -7.13 0.59
N GLY A 45 -3.66 -7.86 -0.22
CA GLY A 45 -5.11 -7.72 -0.29
C GLY A 45 -5.82 -8.50 0.82
N PHE A 46 -6.86 -7.90 1.40
CA PHE A 46 -7.71 -8.53 2.41
C PHE A 46 -9.19 -8.39 2.06
N LYS A 47 -10.01 -9.30 2.58
CA LYS A 47 -11.45 -9.12 2.73
C LYS A 47 -11.77 -8.87 4.20
N VAL A 48 -12.72 -7.97 4.46
CA VAL A 48 -13.30 -7.83 5.79
C VAL A 48 -14.58 -8.67 5.83
N ILE A 49 -14.58 -9.75 6.61
CA ILE A 49 -15.75 -10.60 6.83
C ILE A 49 -15.97 -10.68 8.34
N ASN A 50 -17.17 -10.36 8.82
CA ASN A 50 -17.51 -10.38 10.25
C ASN A 50 -16.49 -9.65 11.15
N ASN A 51 -16.00 -8.49 10.68
CA ASN A 51 -14.98 -7.69 11.38
C ASN A 51 -13.63 -8.41 11.57
N GLN A 52 -13.34 -9.42 10.76
CA GLN A 52 -12.06 -10.10 10.65
C GLN A 52 -11.43 -9.82 9.28
N LEU A 53 -10.12 -9.68 9.26
CA LEU A 53 -9.33 -9.57 8.04
C LEU A 53 -8.97 -10.97 7.54
N GLU A 54 -9.46 -11.32 6.36
CA GLU A 54 -9.11 -12.56 5.67
C GLU A 54 -8.17 -12.24 4.49
N PRO A 55 -6.93 -12.78 4.47
CA PRO A 55 -6.02 -12.58 3.35
C PRO A 55 -6.59 -13.11 2.05
N LYS A 56 -6.43 -12.34 0.98
CA LYS A 56 -6.76 -12.70 -0.38
C LYS A 56 -5.46 -13.05 -1.10
N LEU A 57 -5.09 -14.33 -1.12
CA LEU A 57 -3.82 -14.78 -1.70
C LEU A 57 -3.62 -14.32 -3.16
N ASP A 58 -4.68 -14.33 -3.96
CA ASP A 58 -4.66 -13.85 -5.36
C ASP A 58 -4.49 -12.32 -5.50
N ALA A 59 -4.51 -11.59 -4.39
CA ALA A 59 -4.34 -10.14 -4.32
C ALA A 59 -3.09 -9.75 -3.52
N ILE A 60 -2.10 -10.65 -3.46
CA ILE A 60 -0.78 -10.38 -2.89
C ILE A 60 0.23 -10.22 -4.01
N VAL A 61 1.04 -9.18 -3.94
CA VAL A 61 2.21 -9.00 -4.80
C VAL A 61 3.39 -8.55 -3.96
N ASP A 62 4.53 -9.17 -4.19
CA ASP A 62 5.79 -8.89 -3.50
C ASP A 62 6.80 -8.31 -4.50
N PHE A 63 7.33 -7.13 -4.18
CA PHE A 63 8.34 -6.40 -4.94
C PHE A 63 9.66 -6.29 -4.16
N SER A 64 9.80 -6.99 -3.03
CA SER A 64 10.98 -6.92 -2.17
C SER A 64 12.26 -7.35 -2.88
N GLU A 65 12.18 -8.25 -3.87
CA GLU A 65 13.32 -8.63 -4.71
C GLU A 65 13.88 -7.46 -5.55
N LEU A 66 13.08 -6.41 -5.77
CA LEU A 66 13.49 -5.22 -6.53
C LEU A 66 14.23 -4.18 -5.67
N THR A 67 14.40 -4.43 -4.37
CA THR A 67 15.01 -3.49 -3.42
C THR A 67 16.50 -3.23 -3.63
N HIS A 68 17.15 -3.96 -4.55
CA HIS A 68 18.53 -3.70 -4.97
C HIS A 68 18.65 -2.67 -6.11
N ALA A 69 17.52 -2.15 -6.62
CA ALA A 69 17.47 -1.15 -7.68
C ALA A 69 17.61 0.28 -7.11
N ASP A 70 18.28 1.18 -7.85
CA ASP A 70 18.21 2.61 -7.55
C ASP A 70 16.80 3.18 -7.83
N TRP A 71 16.51 4.38 -7.32
CA TRP A 71 15.19 5.01 -7.46
C TRP A 71 14.76 5.22 -8.92
N GLU A 72 15.72 5.50 -9.81
CA GLU A 72 15.44 5.65 -11.24
C GLU A 72 15.08 4.34 -11.92
N THR A 73 15.62 3.22 -11.44
CA THR A 73 15.29 1.88 -11.88
C THR A 73 13.92 1.45 -11.34
N PHE A 74 13.62 1.78 -10.08
CA PHE A 74 12.33 1.50 -9.45
C PHE A 74 11.15 2.14 -10.20
N LYS A 75 11.27 3.42 -10.58
CA LYS A 75 10.24 4.17 -11.33
C LYS A 75 9.90 3.62 -12.72
N LYS A 76 10.71 2.72 -13.29
CA LYS A 76 10.44 2.12 -14.61
C LYS A 76 9.54 0.88 -14.53
N ILE A 77 9.31 0.35 -13.33
CA ILE A 77 8.60 -0.91 -13.09
C ILE A 77 7.12 -0.66 -12.72
N LEU A 78 6.83 0.52 -12.15
CA LEU A 78 5.48 1.01 -11.83
C LEU A 78 4.92 1.87 -12.96
#